data_AF-A0A6C0E5B0-F1
#
_entry.id   AF-A0A6C0E5B0-F1
#
_cell.length_a   1.000
_cell.length_b   1.000
_cell.length_c   1.000
_cell.angle_alpha   90.00
_cell.angle_beta   90.00
_cell.angle_gamma   90.00
#
_symmetry.space_group_name_H-M   'P 1'
#
loop_
_entity.id
_entity.type
_entity.pdbx_description
1 polymer ?
#
loop_
_entity_poly.entity_id
_entity_poly.type
_entity_poly.pdbx_seq_one_letter_code
_entity_poly.pdbx_strand_id
1 'polypeptide(L)'
;MLLSCLFLKNCANDLSKLKENYRNDYDYDYLSIYLLFIFAIIFFFLELIIFIYAIIITKKCSKNNHELLINSILSITFTTPFVFFNMLSNPCAKNIFN
;
A
#
# COMPACT_ATOMS: atom_id res chain seq x y z
N MET A 1 0.10 1.30 -2.44
CA MET A 1 -0.72 0.47 -3.34
C MET A 1 -0.11 0.25 -4.72
N LEU A 2 0.38 1.29 -5.43
CA LEU A 2 0.98 1.10 -6.76
C LEU A 2 2.21 0.18 -6.73
N LEU A 3 3.08 0.35 -5.73
CA LEU A 3 4.30 -0.45 -5.59
C LEU A 3 4.01 -1.91 -5.24
N SER A 4 3.11 -2.17 -4.28
CA SER A 4 2.69 -3.52 -3.90
C SER A 4 1.98 -4.25 -5.04
N CYS A 5 1.11 -3.59 -5.80
CA CYS A 5 0.51 -4.15 -7.00
C CYS A 5 1.55 -4.48 -8.08
N LEU A 6 2.58 -3.65 -8.23
CA LEU A 6 3.72 -3.93 -9.13
C LEU A 6 4.50 -5.17 -8.68
N PHE A 7 4.78 -5.30 -7.37
CA PHE A 7 5.44 -6.48 -6.81
C PHE A 7 4.59 -7.75 -6.97
N LEU A 8 3.30 -7.69 -6.65
CA LEU A 8 2.36 -8.79 -6.85
C LEU A 8 2.25 -9.20 -8.32
N LYS A 9 2.20 -8.22 -9.24
CA LYS A 9 2.17 -8.48 -10.68
C LYS A 9 3.46 -9.14 -11.16
N ASN A 10 4.62 -8.68 -10.69
CA ASN A 10 5.91 -9.27 -11.04
C ASN A 10 6.02 -10.70 -10.50
N CYS A 11 5.68 -10.92 -9.22
CA CYS A 11 5.63 -12.28 -8.63
C CYS A 11 4.68 -13.22 -9.40
N ALA A 12 3.50 -12.75 -9.79
CA ALA A 12 2.56 -13.57 -10.57
C ALA A 12 3.09 -13.95 -11.95
N ASN A 13 3.82 -13.03 -12.60
CA ASN A 13 4.48 -13.29 -13.89
C ASN A 13 5.68 -14.22 -13.78
N ASP A 14 6.45 -14.14 -12.70
CA ASP A 14 7.59 -15.03 -12.48
C ASP A 14 7.11 -16.44 -12.13
N LEU A 15 6.02 -16.55 -11.37
CA LEU A 15 5.37 -17.83 -11.07
C LEU A 15 4.79 -18.51 -12.34
N SER A 16 4.28 -17.74 -13.29
CA SER A 16 3.77 -18.29 -14.55
C SER A 16 4.90 -18.77 -15.48
N LYS A 17 6.01 -18.04 -15.56
CA LYS A 17 7.20 -18.44 -16.32
C LYS A 17 7.88 -19.68 -15.74
N LEU A 18 7.94 -19.80 -14.40
CA LEU A 18 8.47 -20.99 -13.73
C LEU A 18 7.60 -22.22 -13.99
N LYS A 19 6.29 -22.05 -14.19
CA LYS A 19 5.40 -23.15 -14.54
C LYS A 19 5.65 -23.70 -15.95
N GLU A 20 6.13 -22.87 -16.89
CA GLU A 20 6.50 -23.29 -18.25
C GLU A 20 7.88 -23.94 -18.33
N ASN A 21 8.85 -23.53 -17.51
CA ASN A 21 10.24 -24.01 -17.53
C ASN A 21 10.50 -25.28 -16.67
N TYR A 22 9.48 -26.12 -16.43
CA TYR A 22 9.53 -27.31 -15.56
C TYR A 22 10.34 -28.50 -16.14
N ARG A 23 11.56 -28.24 -16.64
CA ARG A 23 12.61 -29.25 -16.85
C ARG A 23 13.90 -28.74 -16.24
N ASN A 24 14.14 -29.23 -15.03
CA ASN A 24 15.43 -29.31 -14.36
C ASN A 24 15.83 -28.08 -13.54
N ASP A 25 16.08 -28.39 -12.26
CA ASP A 25 16.64 -27.57 -11.18
C ASP A 25 15.77 -26.49 -10.52
N TYR A 26 15.96 -26.41 -9.20
CA TYR A 26 15.60 -25.35 -8.24
C TYR A 26 14.29 -25.50 -7.43
N ASP A 27 14.34 -26.37 -6.41
CA ASP A 27 13.41 -26.35 -5.26
C ASP A 27 13.57 -25.09 -4.37
N TYR A 28 14.74 -24.44 -4.37
CA TYR A 28 15.01 -23.26 -3.54
C TYR A 28 14.33 -21.97 -4.06
N ASP A 29 14.02 -21.87 -5.36
CA ASP A 29 13.40 -20.67 -5.93
C ASP A 29 11.89 -20.59 -5.65
N TYR A 30 11.21 -21.72 -5.48
CA TYR A 30 9.78 -21.68 -5.15
C TYR A 30 9.54 -21.13 -3.74
N LEU A 31 10.33 -21.57 -2.75
CA LEU A 31 10.16 -21.12 -1.36
C LEU A 31 10.37 -19.59 -1.24
N SER A 32 11.36 -19.04 -1.94
CA SER A 32 11.64 -17.60 -1.92
C SER A 32 10.50 -16.78 -2.56
N ILE A 33 9.92 -17.26 -3.67
CA ILE A 33 8.81 -16.60 -4.36
C ILE A 33 7.52 -16.66 -3.53
N TYR A 34 7.21 -17.80 -2.90
CA TYR A 34 6.05 -17.90 -2.01
C TYR A 34 6.19 -16.99 -0.79
N LEU A 35 7.38 -16.89 -0.19
CA LEU A 35 7.63 -15.95 0.90
C LEU A 35 7.44 -14.49 0.46
N LEU A 36 8.01 -14.11 -0.69
CA LEU A 36 7.83 -12.76 -1.25
C LEU A 36 6.36 -12.44 -1.52
N PHE A 37 5.59 -13.42 -2.00
CA PHE A 37 4.15 -13.27 -2.24
C PHE A 37 3.37 -13.03 -0.94
N ILE A 38 3.66 -13.80 0.12
CA ILE A 38 3.05 -13.60 1.44
C ILE A 38 3.38 -12.21 1.97
N PHE A 39 4.65 -11.78 1.89
CA PHE A 39 5.06 -10.45 2.31
C PHE A 39 4.34 -9.35 1.52
N ALA A 40 4.18 -9.52 0.20
CA ALA A 40 3.47 -8.56 -0.64
C ALA A 40 1.98 -8.45 -0.26
N ILE A 41 1.32 -9.56 0.08
CA ILE A 41 -0.07 -9.55 0.57
C ILE A 41 -0.18 -8.81 1.91
N ILE A 42 0.70 -9.10 2.86
CA ILE A 42 0.70 -8.43 4.17
C ILE A 42 0.91 -6.92 3.99
N PHE A 43 1.87 -6.53 3.16
CA PHE A 43 2.11 -5.12 2.84
C PHE A 43 0.91 -4.46 2.17
N PHE A 44 0.22 -5.16 1.27
CA PHE A 44 -0.97 -4.66 0.62
C PHE A 44 -2.10 -4.37 1.63
N PHE A 45 -2.35 -5.27 2.58
CA PHE A 45 -3.33 -5.03 3.65
C PHE A 45 -2.95 -3.87 4.56
N LEU A 46 -1.66 -3.75 4.93
CA LEU A 46 -1.16 -2.62 5.70
C LEU A 46 -1.37 -1.29 4.97
N GLU A 47 -1.03 -1.23 3.69
CA GLU A 47 -1.25 -0.03 2.87
C GLU A 47 -2.75 0.31 2.75
N LEU A 48 -3.62 -0.70 2.64
CA LEU A 48 -5.07 -0.51 2.57
C LEU A 48 -5.63 0.08 3.87
N ILE A 49 -5.14 -0.38 5.02
CA ILE A 49 -5.48 0.19 6.32
C ILE A 49 -5.05 1.66 6.39
N ILE A 50 -3.80 1.98 6.02
CA ILE A 50 -3.28 3.35 5.99
C ILE A 50 -4.12 4.23 5.05
N PHE A 51 -4.53 3.69 3.90
CA PHE A 51 -5.37 4.40 2.94
C PHE A 51 -6.75 4.75 3.50
N ILE A 52 -7.39 3.83 4.24
CA ILE A 52 -8.65 4.11 4.93
C ILE A 52 -8.47 5.25 5.94
N TYR A 53 -7.39 5.23 6.72
CA TYR A 53 -7.08 6.33 7.65
C TYR A 53 -6.89 7.66 6.92
N ALA A 54 -6.19 7.65 5.77
CA ALA A 54 -6.00 8.85 4.95
C ALA A 54 -7.33 9.47 4.52
N ILE A 55 -8.29 8.64 4.07
CA ILE A 55 -9.64 9.09 3.69
C ILE A 55 -10.37 9.71 4.90
N ILE A 56 -10.30 9.06 6.07
CA ILE A 56 -10.96 9.56 7.28
C ILE A 56 -10.41 10.93 7.69
N ILE A 57 -9.08 11.09 7.66
CA ILE A 57 -8.41 12.36 7.95
C ILE A 57 -8.87 13.42 6.95
N THR A 58 -8.83 13.13 5.65
CA THR A 58 -9.24 14.08 4.60
C THR A 58 -10.69 14.51 4.78
N LYS A 59 -11.61 13.58 5.07
CA LYS A 59 -13.04 13.91 5.25
C LYS A 59 -13.33 14.69 6.53
N LYS A 60 -12.68 14.36 7.64
CA LYS A 60 -12.97 14.98 8.95
C LYS A 60 -12.21 16.29 9.18
N CYS A 61 -11.01 16.43 8.60
CA CYS A 61 -10.12 17.55 8.91
C CYS A 61 -10.02 18.61 7.80
N SER A 62 -10.53 18.36 6.58
CA SER A 62 -10.64 19.41 5.56
C SER A 62 -11.93 20.23 5.76
N LYS A 63 -11.79 21.55 5.92
CA LYS A 63 -12.92 22.48 6.10
C LYS A 63 -13.38 23.12 4.79
N ASN A 64 -12.47 23.28 3.82
CA ASN A 64 -12.75 23.88 2.52
C ASN A 64 -12.75 22.87 1.37
N ASN A 65 -13.62 23.06 0.38
CA ASN A 65 -13.73 22.19 -0.79
C ASN A 65 -12.42 22.08 -1.61
N HIS A 66 -11.61 23.14 -1.65
CA HIS A 66 -10.33 23.14 -2.35
C HIS A 66 -9.25 22.35 -1.60
N GLU A 67 -9.21 22.48 -0.27
CA GLU A 67 -8.31 21.68 0.59
C GLU A 67 -8.66 20.21 0.53
N LEU A 68 -9.95 19.88 0.44
CA LEU A 68 -10.43 18.51 0.34
C LEU A 68 -9.94 17.86 -0.97
N LEU A 69 -9.92 18.61 -2.08
CA LEU A 69 -9.46 18.13 -3.38
C LEU A 69 -7.93 17.88 -3.38
N ILE A 70 -7.16 18.83 -2.84
CA ILE A 70 -5.69 18.70 -2.72
C ILE A 70 -5.34 17.55 -1.78
N ASN A 71 -5.95 17.48 -0.60
CA ASN A 71 -5.71 16.41 0.37
C ASN A 71 -6.15 15.05 -0.17
N SER A 72 -7.22 14.98 -0.98
CA SER A 72 -7.62 13.74 -1.64
C SER A 72 -6.56 13.29 -2.65
N ILE A 73 -6.10 14.19 -3.51
CA ILE A 73 -5.03 13.88 -4.49
C ILE A 73 -3.76 13.42 -3.77
N LEU A 74 -3.34 14.15 -2.74
CA LEU A 74 -2.15 13.81 -1.94
C LEU A 74 -2.31 12.47 -1.22
N SER A 75 -3.49 12.18 -0.68
CA SER A 75 -3.77 10.91 0.01
C SER A 75 -3.73 9.70 -0.92
N ILE A 76 -4.05 9.90 -2.21
CA ILE A 76 -4.03 8.83 -3.23
C ILE A 76 -2.61 8.62 -3.77
N THR A 77 -1.88 9.70 -4.05
CA THR A 77 -0.52 9.62 -4.63
C THR A 77 0.56 9.32 -3.59
N PHE A 78 0.45 9.91 -2.40
CA PHE A 78 1.43 9.81 -1.32
C PHE A 78 0.73 9.45 0.00
N THR A 79 0.02 8.32 0.01
CA THR A 79 -0.78 7.88 1.16
C THR A 79 0.00 7.83 2.47
N THR A 80 1.15 7.16 2.50
CA THR A 80 1.94 7.00 3.73
C THR A 80 2.54 8.31 4.23
N PRO A 81 3.23 9.13 3.40
CA PRO A 81 3.69 10.46 3.82
C PRO A 81 2.55 11.37 4.29
N PHE A 82 1.40 11.34 3.61
CA PHE A 82 0.25 12.17 3.92
C PHE A 82 -0.33 11.87 5.31
N VAL A 83 -0.49 10.59 5.66
CA VAL A 83 -0.99 10.19 6.98
C VAL A 83 0.02 10.56 8.06
N PHE A 84 1.32 10.27 7.86
CA PHE A 84 2.37 10.62 8.82
C PHE A 84 2.44 12.13 9.08
N PHE A 85 2.42 12.93 8.02
CA PHE A 85 2.49 14.39 8.13
C PHE A 85 1.26 14.96 8.86
N ASN A 86 0.06 14.45 8.55
CA ASN A 86 -1.16 14.87 9.24
C ASN A 86 -1.19 14.43 10.72
N MET A 87 -0.71 13.23 11.04
CA MET A 87 -0.62 12.77 12.44
C MET A 87 0.33 13.64 13.27
N LEU A 88 1.45 14.09 12.68
CA LEU A 88 2.43 14.94 13.36
C LEU A 88 1.98 16.40 13.47
N SER A 89 1.35 16.92 12.41
CA SER A 89 1.14 18.37 12.27
C SER A 89 -0.28 18.83 12.56
N ASN A 90 -1.28 17.94 12.48
CA ASN A 90 -2.69 18.32 12.60
C ASN A 90 -3.35 17.75 13.86
N PRO A 91 -3.75 18.59 14.84
CA PRO A 91 -4.40 18.12 16.07
C PRO A 91 -5.73 17.41 15.79
N CYS A 92 -6.44 17.75 14.69
CA CYS A 92 -7.63 17.05 14.26
C CYS A 92 -7.34 15.59 13.89
N ALA A 93 -6.24 15.34 13.18
CA ALA A 93 -5.83 13.98 12.83
C ALA A 93 -5.37 13.21 14.07
N LYS A 94 -4.66 13.87 14.99
CA LYS A 94 -4.16 13.26 16.24
C LYS A 94 -5.29 12.74 17.13
N ASN A 95 -6.43 13.45 17.18
CA ASN A 95 -7.63 13.02 17.91
C ASN A 95 -8.39 11.85 17.26
N ILE A 96 -8.08 11.47 16.02
CA ILE A 96 -8.70 10.30 15.37
C ILE A 96 -8.03 8.99 15.83
N PHE A 97 -6.80 9.07 16.37
CA PHE A 97 -6.01 7.93 16.81
C PHE A 97 -5.90 7.77 18.33
N ASN A 98 -6.37 8.77 19.10
CA ASN A 98 -6.58 8.69 20.55
C ASN A 98 -8.00 8.22 20.85
#